data_AF-A0A3M1ZXJ7-F1
#
_entry.id   AF-A0A3M1ZXJ7-F1
#
_cell.length_a   1.000
_cell.length_b   1.000
_cell.length_c   1.000
_cell.angle_alpha   90.00
_cell.angle_beta   90.00
_cell.angle_gamma   90.00
#
_symmetry.space_group_name_H-M   'P 1'
#
loop_
_entity.id
_entity.type
_entity.pdbx_description
1 polymer ?
#
loop_
_entity_poly.entity_id
_entity_poly.type
_entity_poly.pdbx_seq_one_letter_code
_entity_poly.pdbx_strand_id
1 'polypeptide(L)'
;MRAPARESRWPVGVLLLAGVAWLGVGLSALRRPPAKLPPLTPRAEWERLLAGEPLDLNRATAVDLAALPGIGPARAEAIVAERERRGGFRTVDDLLAVPGIGPKTLERLRPFLTAAPPTADRRP
;
A
#
# COMPACT_ATOMS: atom_id res chain seq x y z
N MET A 1 55.84 -16.53 51.71
CA MET A 1 54.77 -16.67 50.70
C MET A 1 54.77 -15.43 49.80
N ARG A 2 54.72 -15.68 48.48
CA ARG A 2 54.50 -14.78 47.33
C ARG A 2 55.57 -13.74 46.97
N ALA A 3 55.93 -13.81 45.69
CA ALA A 3 57.11 -13.29 45.02
C ALA A 3 57.03 -11.79 44.68
N PRO A 4 58.18 -11.13 44.40
CA PRO A 4 58.23 -9.70 44.12
C PRO A 4 58.20 -9.36 42.62
N ALA A 5 57.49 -8.26 42.34
CA ALA A 5 57.95 -7.07 41.62
C ALA A 5 58.24 -7.05 40.09
N ARG A 6 57.80 -5.90 39.53
CA ARG A 6 58.31 -5.12 38.38
C ARG A 6 57.88 -5.56 36.97
N GLU A 7 57.12 -4.72 36.25
CA GLU A 7 57.50 -3.49 35.49
C GLU A 7 57.54 -3.86 34.00
N SER A 8 56.52 -3.52 33.21
CA SER A 8 56.43 -2.32 32.36
C SER A 8 56.78 -2.60 30.89
N ARG A 9 56.09 -1.88 29.95
CA ARG A 9 56.71 -1.24 28.76
C ARG A 9 57.21 -2.18 27.62
N TRP A 10 56.80 -2.17 26.35
CA TRP A 10 56.41 -1.14 25.35
C TRP A 10 55.78 -1.85 24.08
N PRO A 11 55.33 -1.09 23.04
CA PRO A 11 54.41 -1.47 21.96
C PRO A 11 55.12 -1.85 20.64
N VAL A 12 54.38 -1.80 19.51
CA VAL A 12 54.81 -1.82 18.08
C VAL A 12 54.53 -3.13 17.33
N GLY A 13 53.51 -3.05 16.45
CA GLY A 13 53.37 -3.61 15.09
C GLY A 13 53.91 -5.00 14.71
N VAL A 14 53.01 -5.86 14.23
CA VAL A 14 53.29 -6.85 13.17
C VAL A 14 52.13 -6.83 12.15
N LEU A 15 52.49 -6.88 10.87
CA LEU A 15 51.75 -6.58 9.65
C LEU A 15 51.55 -7.87 8.82
N LEU A 16 50.63 -7.84 7.83
CA LEU A 16 50.56 -8.65 6.57
C LEU A 16 49.98 -10.10 6.69
N LEU A 17 49.12 -10.69 5.83
CA LEU A 17 48.72 -10.51 4.43
C LEU A 17 47.47 -11.37 4.02
N ALA A 18 46.71 -10.87 3.03
CA ALA A 18 46.03 -11.54 1.89
C ALA A 18 44.89 -12.58 2.08
N GLY A 19 43.75 -12.32 1.42
CA GLY A 19 42.70 -13.32 1.15
C GLY A 19 41.51 -12.77 0.35
N VAL A 20 41.71 -12.41 -0.92
CA VAL A 20 40.61 -12.22 -1.88
C VAL A 20 40.32 -13.57 -2.54
N ALA A 21 39.14 -14.15 -2.33
CA ALA A 21 38.64 -15.31 -3.07
C ALA A 21 37.15 -15.14 -3.43
N TRP A 22 36.94 -14.57 -4.61
CA TRP A 22 35.93 -14.88 -5.64
C TRP A 22 34.58 -15.54 -5.25
N LEU A 23 33.51 -14.76 -5.54
CA LEU A 23 32.38 -15.13 -6.41
C LEU A 23 31.50 -16.34 -6.04
N GLY A 24 30.48 -16.10 -5.20
CA GLY A 24 29.27 -16.92 -5.12
C GLY A 24 28.07 -16.13 -5.61
N VAL A 25 27.63 -16.40 -6.84
CA VAL A 25 26.42 -15.88 -7.47
C VAL A 25 25.21 -16.02 -6.54
N GLY A 26 24.54 -14.92 -6.28
CA GLY A 26 23.34 -14.90 -5.45
C GLY A 26 22.73 -13.53 -5.39
N LEU A 27 22.60 -12.89 -6.55
CA LEU A 27 21.64 -11.82 -6.76
C LEU A 27 20.25 -12.41 -6.50
N SER A 28 19.88 -12.65 -5.23
CA SER A 28 18.48 -12.69 -4.80
C SER A 28 17.96 -11.27 -4.86
N ALA A 29 17.98 -10.76 -6.09
CA ALA A 29 17.20 -9.68 -6.54
C ALA A 29 15.80 -9.91 -6.00
N LEU A 30 15.36 -8.96 -5.18
CA LEU A 30 14.07 -8.35 -5.39
C LEU A 30 12.85 -9.30 -5.43
N ARG A 31 12.84 -10.38 -4.66
CA ARG A 31 11.56 -10.90 -4.16
C ARG A 31 11.15 -10.06 -2.95
N ARG A 32 10.82 -8.78 -3.21
CA ARG A 32 9.88 -8.11 -2.32
C ARG A 32 8.62 -9.00 -2.35
N PRO A 33 8.20 -9.65 -1.25
CA PRO A 33 6.86 -10.25 -1.23
C PRO A 33 5.88 -9.18 -1.74
N PRO A 34 4.86 -9.53 -2.55
CA PRO A 34 3.83 -8.56 -2.89
C PRO A 34 3.39 -7.96 -1.56
N ALA A 35 3.58 -6.66 -1.41
CA ALA A 35 3.15 -5.97 -0.22
C ALA A 35 1.66 -6.29 -0.12
N LYS A 36 1.28 -7.18 0.81
CA LYS A 36 -0.09 -7.21 1.29
C LYS A 36 -0.28 -5.81 1.80
N LEU A 37 -1.00 -5.00 1.02
CA LEU A 37 -1.28 -3.62 1.37
C LEU A 37 -1.72 -3.68 2.84
N PRO A 38 -1.06 -2.95 3.75
CA PRO A 38 -1.57 -2.89 5.11
C PRO A 38 -3.04 -2.49 4.99
N PRO A 39 -3.97 -3.14 5.71
CA PRO A 39 -5.35 -2.66 5.76
C PRO A 39 -5.24 -1.17 6.07
N LEU A 40 -5.76 -0.34 5.16
CA LEU A 40 -5.70 1.10 5.34
C LEU A 40 -6.34 1.36 6.70
N THR A 41 -5.55 1.83 7.67
CA THR A 41 -6.12 2.16 8.97
C THR A 41 -7.13 3.28 8.74
N PRO A 42 -8.24 3.35 9.50
CA PRO A 42 -9.26 4.40 9.32
C PRO A 42 -8.66 5.80 9.24
N ARG A 43 -7.58 6.06 9.99
CA ARG A 43 -6.86 7.33 9.98
C ARG A 43 -6.27 7.72 8.61
N ALA A 44 -5.65 6.78 7.91
CA ALA A 44 -5.06 7.05 6.59
C ALA A 44 -6.14 7.28 5.52
N GLU A 45 -7.31 6.64 5.68
CA GLU A 45 -8.47 6.86 4.80
C GLU A 45 -9.06 8.25 5.03
N TRP A 46 -9.23 8.66 6.29
CA TRP A 46 -9.71 10.00 6.62
C TRP A 46 -8.73 11.10 6.18
N GLU A 47 -7.42 10.89 6.31
CA GLU A 47 -6.42 11.84 5.84
C GLU A 47 -6.48 12.02 4.31
N ARG A 48 -6.75 10.95 3.54
CA ARG A 48 -6.92 11.06 2.08
C ARG A 48 -8.23 11.73 1.68
N LEU A 49 -9.33 11.41 2.37
CA LEU A 49 -10.62 12.05 2.15
C LEU A 49 -10.58 13.54 2.50
N LEU A 50 -9.87 13.92 3.57
CA LEU A 50 -9.65 15.32 3.97
C LEU A 50 -8.66 16.05 3.05
N ALA A 51 -7.68 15.33 2.48
CA ALA A 51 -6.74 15.88 1.51
C ALA A 51 -7.34 16.08 0.11
N GLY A 52 -8.61 15.71 -0.11
CA GLY A 52 -9.28 15.86 -1.39
C GLY A 52 -8.86 14.84 -2.45
N GLU A 53 -8.28 13.71 -2.04
CA GLU A 53 -7.89 12.64 -2.94
C GLU A 53 -9.13 11.83 -3.40
N PRO A 54 -9.24 11.49 -4.69
CA PRO A 54 -10.31 10.64 -5.19
C PRO A 54 -10.30 9.25 -4.52
N LEU A 55 -11.47 8.78 -4.12
CA LEU A 55 -11.69 7.48 -3.51
C LEU A 55 -11.68 6.38 -4.58
N ASP A 56 -10.89 5.33 -4.36
CA ASP A 56 -10.79 4.21 -5.29
C ASP A 56 -11.94 3.21 -5.09
N LEU A 57 -12.80 3.08 -6.09
CA LEU A 57 -13.96 2.18 -6.08
C LEU A 57 -13.59 0.73 -5.78
N ASN A 58 -12.39 0.29 -6.19
CA ASN A 58 -11.95 -1.08 -5.99
C ASN A 58 -11.42 -1.37 -4.58
N ARG A 59 -11.17 -0.33 -3.78
CA ARG A 59 -10.57 -0.46 -2.44
C ARG A 59 -11.44 0.13 -1.33
N ALA A 60 -12.29 1.08 -1.66
CA ALA A 60 -13.17 1.75 -0.72
C ALA A 60 -14.06 0.77 0.05
N THR A 61 -14.24 1.04 1.33
CA THR A 61 -15.22 0.32 2.15
C THR A 61 -16.63 0.85 1.89
N ALA A 62 -17.65 0.12 2.33
CA ALA A 62 -19.03 0.61 2.27
C ALA A 62 -19.20 1.91 3.10
N VAL A 63 -18.44 2.08 4.18
CA VAL A 63 -18.49 3.30 5.01
C VAL A 63 -17.93 4.49 4.24
N ASP A 64 -16.80 4.33 3.56
CA ASP A 64 -16.20 5.40 2.75
C ASP A 64 -17.12 5.82 1.60
N LEU A 65 -17.72 4.84 0.92
CA LEU A 65 -18.67 5.09 -0.16
C LEU A 65 -19.92 5.81 0.35
N ALA A 66 -20.41 5.48 1.55
CA ALA A 66 -21.56 6.15 2.17
C ALA A 66 -21.27 7.59 2.61
N ALA A 67 -20.01 8.01 2.69
CA ALA A 67 -19.64 9.40 2.93
C ALA A 67 -19.80 10.28 1.68
N LEU A 68 -19.97 9.68 0.49
CA LEU A 68 -20.10 10.42 -0.76
C LEU A 68 -21.45 11.13 -0.88
N PRO A 69 -21.49 12.31 -1.53
CA PRO A 69 -22.69 13.14 -1.56
C PRO A 69 -23.83 12.46 -2.33
N GLY A 70 -24.82 11.98 -1.58
CA GLY A 70 -25.97 11.28 -2.14
C GLY A 70 -25.71 9.80 -2.38
N ILE A 71 -24.72 9.17 -1.75
CA ILE A 71 -24.64 7.73 -1.57
C ILE A 71 -24.98 7.43 -0.11
N GLY A 72 -26.08 6.71 0.14
CA GLY A 72 -26.43 6.22 1.46
C GLY A 72 -25.96 4.78 1.68
N PRO A 73 -26.14 4.22 2.90
CA PRO A 73 -25.67 2.88 3.26
C PRO A 73 -26.09 1.80 2.26
N ALA A 74 -27.37 1.78 1.87
CA ALA A 74 -27.90 0.80 0.92
C ALA A 74 -27.22 0.86 -0.47
N ARG A 75 -26.88 2.06 -0.95
CA ARG A 75 -26.19 2.21 -2.25
C ARG A 75 -24.72 1.85 -2.13
N ALA A 76 -24.09 2.19 -1.01
CA ALA A 76 -22.71 1.79 -0.75
C ALA A 76 -22.56 0.26 -0.72
N GLU A 77 -23.48 -0.44 -0.06
CA GLU A 77 -23.54 -1.91 -0.08
C GLU A 77 -23.76 -2.46 -1.49
N ALA A 78 -24.66 -1.85 -2.28
CA ALA A 78 -24.88 -2.25 -3.66
C ALA A 78 -23.62 -2.09 -4.54
N ILE A 79 -22.83 -1.03 -4.32
CA ILE A 79 -21.54 -0.83 -5.02
C ILE A 79 -20.55 -1.95 -4.65
N VAL A 80 -20.46 -2.31 -3.36
CA VAL A 80 -19.55 -3.38 -2.91
C VAL A 80 -19.98 -4.73 -3.49
N ALA A 81 -21.28 -5.05 -3.46
CA ALA A 81 -21.80 -6.27 -4.08
C ALA A 81 -21.56 -6.31 -5.59
N GLU A 82 -21.71 -5.17 -6.28
CA GLU A 82 -21.40 -5.04 -7.71
C GLU A 82 -19.92 -5.31 -8.00
N ARG A 83 -19.03 -4.73 -7.18
CA ARG A 83 -17.59 -4.91 -7.26
C ARG A 83 -17.22 -6.39 -7.16
N GLU A 84 -17.76 -7.09 -6.17
CA GLU A 84 -17.49 -8.51 -5.95
C GLU A 84 -18.03 -9.36 -7.11
N ARG A 85 -19.26 -9.09 -7.56
CA ARG A 85 -19.89 -9.84 -8.64
C ARG A 85 -19.15 -9.72 -9.98
N ARG A 86 -18.61 -8.54 -10.29
CA ARG A 86 -17.89 -8.29 -11.55
C ARG A 86 -16.39 -8.53 -11.46
N GLY A 87 -15.84 -8.70 -10.25
CA GLY A 87 -14.40 -8.78 -10.03
C GLY A 87 -13.68 -7.43 -10.11
N GLY A 88 -14.39 -6.33 -9.87
CA GLY A 88 -13.87 -4.96 -9.88
C GLY A 88 -14.49 -4.05 -10.94
N PHE A 89 -14.30 -2.74 -10.74
CA PHE A 89 -14.61 -1.69 -11.68
C PHE A 89 -13.39 -1.34 -12.53
N ARG A 90 -13.55 -1.16 -13.83
CA ARG A 90 -12.49 -0.71 -14.74
C ARG A 90 -12.51 0.80 -14.90
N THR A 91 -13.70 1.38 -14.86
CA THR A 91 -13.95 2.81 -15.01
C THR A 91 -14.96 3.27 -13.97
N VAL A 92 -15.02 4.58 -13.74
CA VAL A 92 -16.05 5.16 -12.85
C VAL A 92 -17.45 5.00 -13.47
N ASP A 93 -17.54 4.96 -14.80
CA ASP A 93 -18.81 4.78 -15.53
C ASP A 93 -19.47 3.41 -15.29
N ASP A 94 -18.69 2.41 -14.89
CA ASP A 94 -19.19 1.08 -14.52
C ASP A 94 -20.17 1.14 -13.33
N LEU A 95 -20.18 2.23 -12.55
CA LEU A 95 -21.17 2.47 -11.50
C LEU A 95 -22.61 2.57 -12.02
N LEU A 96 -22.84 2.81 -13.31
CA LEU A 96 -24.20 2.79 -13.89
C LEU A 96 -24.85 1.41 -13.83
N ALA A 97 -24.06 0.35 -13.62
CA ALA A 97 -24.57 -0.98 -13.39
C ALA A 97 -25.17 -1.18 -11.98
N VAL A 98 -24.84 -0.28 -11.05
CA VAL A 98 -25.29 -0.37 -9.65
C VAL A 98 -26.74 0.13 -9.55
N PRO A 99 -27.67 -0.67 -9.01
CA PRO A 99 -29.05 -0.23 -8.81
C PRO A 99 -29.13 1.07 -7.99
N GLY A 100 -29.87 2.05 -8.52
CA GLY A 100 -30.04 3.35 -7.87
C GLY A 100 -28.93 4.38 -8.14
N ILE A 101 -27.94 4.05 -8.97
CA ILE A 101 -26.97 5.03 -9.50
C ILE A 101 -27.30 5.32 -10.97
N GLY A 102 -27.92 6.48 -11.20
CA GLY A 102 -28.17 6.99 -12.55
C GLY A 102 -27.11 8.00 -13.02
N PRO A 103 -27.20 8.46 -14.29
CA PRO A 103 -26.24 9.39 -14.89
C PRO A 103 -26.01 10.66 -14.07
N LYS A 104 -27.10 11.26 -13.56
CA LYS A 104 -27.04 12.48 -12.73
C LYS A 104 -26.28 12.25 -11.41
N THR A 105 -26.44 11.07 -10.81
CA THR A 105 -25.71 10.71 -9.58
C THR A 105 -24.24 10.48 -9.92
N LEU A 106 -23.95 9.76 -11.01
CA LEU A 106 -22.59 9.51 -11.48
C LEU A 106 -21.82 10.81 -11.73
N GLU A 107 -22.41 11.77 -12.45
CA GLU A 107 -21.79 13.06 -12.73
C GLU A 107 -21.35 13.79 -11.46
N ARG A 108 -22.18 13.75 -10.41
CA ARG A 108 -21.85 14.35 -9.10
C ARG A 108 -20.75 13.61 -8.37
N LEU A 109 -20.56 12.32 -8.64
CA LEU A 109 -19.59 11.48 -7.95
C LEU A 109 -18.23 11.40 -8.66
N ARG A 110 -18.18 11.61 -9.98
CA ARG A 110 -16.94 11.55 -10.77
C ARG A 110 -15.75 12.33 -10.17
N PRO A 111 -15.90 13.54 -9.59
CA PRO A 111 -14.77 14.27 -9.01
C PRO A 111 -14.16 13.58 -7.79
N PHE A 112 -14.93 12.74 -7.10
CA PHE A 112 -14.55 12.10 -5.84
C PHE A 112 -14.07 10.67 -6.03
N LEU A 113 -14.05 10.16 -7.26
CA LEU A 113 -13.89 8.74 -7.53
C LEU A 113 -12.79 8.46 -8.56
N THR A 114 -12.06 7.37 -8.32
CA THR A 114 -11.20 6.73 -9.29
C THR A 114 -11.55 5.25 -9.40
N ALA A 115 -11.34 4.66 -10.57
CA ALA A 115 -11.28 3.23 -10.75
C ALA A 115 -9.89 2.90 -11.26
N ALA A 116 -8.99 2.50 -10.37
CA ALA A 116 -7.73 1.92 -10.82
C ALA A 116 -8.03 0.51 -11.35
N PRO A 117 -7.59 0.13 -12.56
CA PRO A 117 -7.83 -1.22 -13.06
C PRO A 117 -7.27 -2.25 -12.06
N PRO A 118 -7.91 -3.43 -11.87
CA PRO A 118 -7.53 -4.41 -10.86
C PRO A 118 -6.06 -4.88 -10.90
N THR A 119 -5.36 -4.60 -12.00
CA THR A 119 -3.97 -4.99 -12.29
C THR A 119 -2.98 -3.82 -12.39
N ALA A 120 -3.42 -2.57 -12.18
CA ALA A 120 -2.49 -1.44 -12.16
C ALA A 120 -1.71 -1.43 -10.83
N ASP A 121 -0.51 -2.01 -10.84
CA ASP A 121 0.55 -1.73 -9.87
C ASP A 121 0.90 -0.23 -9.96
N ARG A 122 0.09 0.61 -9.30
CA ARG A 122 0.40 2.03 -9.10
C ARG A 122 1.44 2.11 -7.98
N ARG A 123 2.71 1.93 -8.33
CA ARG A 123 3.81 2.55 -7.56
C ARG A 123 3.84 4.05 -7.86
N PRO A 124 4.17 4.87 -6.85
CA PRO A 124 4.38 6.31 -7.03
C PRO A 124 5.53 6.61 -8.00
#